data_AF-A0A6V7X1Q3-F1
#
_entry.id   AF-A0A6V7X1Q3-F1
#
_cell.length_a   1.000
_cell.length_b   1.000
_cell.length_c   1.000
_cell.angle_alpha   90.00
_cell.angle_beta   90.00
_cell.angle_gamma   90.00
#
_symmetry.space_group_name_H-M   'P 1'
#
loop_
_entity.id
_entity.type
_entity.pdbx_description
1 polymer ?
#
loop_
_entity_poly.entity_id
_entity_poly.type
_entity_poly.pdbx_seq_one_letter_code
_entity_poly.pdbx_strand_id
1 'polypeptide(L)'
;MRKLNRSLSLIVFLNIGLLLLDYIITYLITGDSTKKQEILSVDNWFISTYLSVIYLVGLAANAPILFINSSDYREAYLKEFNLIKKFFKKIFNNSTTPILVVPRVINNNQLNQVTPISS
;
A
#
# COMPACT_ATOMS: atom_id res chain seq x y z
N MET A 1 23.60 -1.69 -21.50
CA MET A 1 23.23 -0.42 -22.18
C MET A 1 21.85 -0.46 -22.86
N ARG A 2 21.60 -1.29 -23.89
CA ARG A 2 20.34 -1.21 -24.68
C ARG A 2 19.04 -1.40 -23.88
N LYS A 3 19.02 -2.29 -22.88
CA LYS A 3 17.85 -2.49 -21.99
C LYS A 3 17.58 -1.27 -21.10
N LEU A 4 18.62 -0.71 -20.49
CA LEU A 4 18.54 0.49 -19.66
C LEU A 4 18.01 1.69 -20.44
N ASN A 5 18.54 1.94 -21.65
CA ASN A 5 18.08 3.03 -22.50
C ASN A 5 16.61 2.85 -22.90
N ARG A 6 16.18 1.61 -23.16
CA ARG A 6 14.76 1.30 -23.43
C ARG A 6 13.87 1.65 -22.23
N SER A 7 14.33 1.36 -21.01
CA SER A 7 13.58 1.68 -19.78
C SER A 7 13.52 3.17 -19.51
N LEU A 8 14.62 3.88 -19.67
CA LEU A 8 14.65 5.34 -19.56
C LEU A 8 13.71 5.98 -20.58
N SER A 9 13.75 5.52 -21.84
CA SER A 9 12.83 5.98 -22.87
C SER A 9 11.37 5.69 -22.51
N LEU A 10 11.06 4.52 -21.94
CA LEU A 10 9.70 4.17 -21.54
C LEU A 10 9.21 5.02 -20.36
N ILE A 11 10.07 5.28 -19.38
CA ILE A 11 9.80 6.15 -18.22
C ILE A 11 9.51 7.58 -18.70
N VAL A 12 10.36 8.12 -19.57
CA VAL A 12 10.18 9.46 -20.13
C VAL A 12 8.87 9.53 -20.92
N PHE A 13 8.61 8.55 -21.78
CA PHE A 13 7.37 8.47 -22.56
C PHE A 13 6.12 8.41 -21.67
N LEU A 14 6.14 7.56 -20.63
CA LEU A 14 5.02 7.40 -19.72
C LEU A 14 4.75 8.69 -18.93
N ASN A 15 5.78 9.29 -18.34
CA ASN A 15 5.62 10.51 -17.53
C ASN A 15 5.16 11.70 -18.38
N ILE A 16 5.75 11.91 -19.57
CA ILE A 16 5.33 12.99 -20.48
C ILE A 16 3.91 12.74 -20.99
N GLY A 17 3.59 11.51 -21.39
CA GLY A 17 2.27 11.15 -21.89
C GLY A 17 1.17 11.38 -20.86
N LEU A 18 1.41 11.00 -19.60
CA LEU A 18 0.45 11.21 -18.52
C LEU A 18 0.33 12.67 -18.09
N LEU A 19 1.44 13.42 -18.10
CA LEU A 19 1.41 14.86 -17.83
C LEU A 19 0.59 15.60 -18.90
N LEU A 20 0.79 15.26 -20.18
CA LEU A 20 0.03 15.86 -21.28
C LEU A 20 -1.46 15.51 -21.19
N LEU A 21 -1.78 14.25 -20.86
CA LEU A 21 -3.16 13.81 -20.67
C LEU A 21 -3.85 14.60 -19.54
N ASP A 22 -3.20 14.72 -18.39
CA ASP A 22 -3.71 15.47 -17.23
C ASP A 22 -3.93 16.96 -17.57
N TYR A 23 -2.97 17.56 -18.28
CA TYR A 23 -3.07 18.95 -18.74
C TYR A 23 -4.24 19.17 -19.70
N ILE A 24 -4.39 18.31 -20.72
CA ILE A 24 -5.48 18.40 -21.71
C ILE A 24 -6.83 18.29 -21.00
N ILE A 25 -7.00 17.34 -20.08
CA ILE A 25 -8.29 17.16 -19.41
C ILE A 25 -8.57 18.30 -18.45
N THR A 26 -7.59 18.76 -17.69
CA THR A 26 -7.76 19.94 -16.83
C THR A 26 -8.18 21.15 -17.66
N TYR A 27 -7.55 21.37 -18.82
CA TYR A 27 -7.94 22.42 -19.75
C TYR A 27 -9.37 22.23 -20.29
N LEU A 28 -9.80 21.02 -20.61
CA LEU A 28 -11.18 20.76 -21.05
C LEU A 28 -12.23 20.99 -19.95
N ILE A 29 -11.90 20.65 -18.69
CA ILE A 29 -12.81 20.81 -17.56
C ILE A 29 -12.91 22.28 -17.12
N THR A 30 -11.79 23.02 -17.15
CA THR A 30 -11.69 24.38 -16.58
C THR A 30 -11.59 25.49 -17.62
N GLY A 31 -11.30 25.18 -18.88
CA GLY A 31 -11.07 26.15 -19.95
C GLY A 31 -12.31 26.95 -20.34
N ASP A 32 -13.50 26.46 -20.01
CA ASP A 32 -14.76 27.18 -20.21
C ASP A 32 -15.17 28.03 -18.97
N SER A 33 -14.45 27.90 -17.85
CA SER A 33 -14.82 28.51 -16.56
C SER A 33 -14.46 30.00 -16.41
N THR A 34 -14.30 30.74 -17.50
CA THR A 34 -14.08 32.20 -17.44
C THR A 34 -15.29 32.98 -16.91
N LYS A 35 -16.43 32.33 -16.66
CA LYS A 35 -17.63 32.97 -16.11
C LYS A 35 -18.27 32.09 -15.02
N LYS A 36 -17.91 32.40 -13.77
CA LYS A 36 -18.48 31.91 -12.49
C LYS A 36 -17.77 30.69 -11.90
N GLN A 37 -17.44 30.80 -10.61
CA GLN A 37 -17.10 29.69 -9.72
C GLN A 37 -18.30 28.74 -9.66
N GLU A 38 -18.43 27.86 -10.65
CA GLU A 38 -19.37 26.76 -10.57
C GLU A 38 -18.75 25.66 -9.72
N ILE A 39 -19.53 25.18 -8.76
CA ILE A 39 -19.25 23.94 -8.04
C ILE A 39 -19.03 22.87 -9.12
N LEU A 40 -17.84 22.26 -9.13
CA LEU A 40 -17.52 21.16 -10.04
C LEU A 40 -18.67 20.16 -10.01
N SER A 41 -19.24 19.86 -11.19
CA SER A 41 -20.23 18.80 -11.31
C SER A 41 -19.62 17.50 -10.77
N VAL A 42 -20.47 16.65 -10.18
CA VAL A 42 -20.04 15.35 -9.65
C VAL A 42 -19.31 14.54 -10.73
N ASP A 43 -19.77 14.63 -11.97
CA ASP A 43 -19.16 13.97 -13.13
C ASP A 43 -17.74 14.49 -13.42
N ASN A 44 -17.54 15.81 -13.40
CA ASN A 44 -16.23 16.41 -13.61
C ASN A 44 -15.25 16.08 -12.47
N TRP A 45 -15.74 16.10 -11.22
CA TRP A 45 -14.96 15.67 -10.06
C TRP A 45 -14.54 14.20 -10.19
N PHE A 46 -15.46 13.33 -10.60
CA PHE A 46 -15.19 11.90 -10.79
C PHE A 46 -14.13 11.67 -11.88
N ILE A 47 -14.29 12.31 -13.05
CA ILE A 47 -13.33 12.22 -14.17
C ILE A 47 -11.94 12.72 -13.73
N SER A 48 -11.87 13.88 -13.07
CA SER A 48 -10.62 14.44 -12.56
C SER A 48 -9.94 13.52 -11.53
N THR A 49 -10.71 12.94 -10.61
CA THR A 49 -10.20 11.99 -9.61
C THR A 49 -9.69 10.72 -10.25
N TYR A 50 -10.45 10.15 -11.19
CA TYR A 50 -10.06 8.93 -11.91
C TYR A 50 -8.74 9.12 -12.67
N LEU A 51 -8.58 10.27 -13.34
CA LEU A 51 -7.35 10.60 -14.07
C LEU A 51 -6.17 10.85 -13.12
N SER A 52 -6.42 11.50 -11.99
CA SER A 52 -5.40 11.68 -10.94
C SER A 52 -4.87 10.32 -10.45
N VAL A 53 -5.75 9.33 -10.30
CA VAL A 53 -5.35 7.95 -9.95
C VAL A 53 -4.49 7.33 -11.06
N ILE A 54 -4.87 7.48 -12.34
CA ILE A 54 -4.07 6.98 -13.47
C ILE A 54 -2.68 7.65 -13.49
N TYR A 55 -2.62 8.95 -13.27
CA TYR A 55 -1.37 9.70 -13.20
C TYR A 55 -0.47 9.17 -12.08
N LEU A 56 -1.01 8.97 -10.88
CA LEU A 56 -0.29 8.40 -9.73
C LEU A 56 0.23 6.98 -10.01
N VAL A 57 -0.58 6.13 -10.65
CA VAL A 57 -0.16 4.78 -11.06
C VAL A 57 1.01 4.86 -12.03
N GLY A 58 0.99 5.80 -12.97
CA GLY A 58 2.09 6.00 -13.90
C GLY A 58 3.39 6.48 -13.26
N LEU A 59 3.29 7.41 -12.30
CA LEU A 59 4.46 7.82 -11.50
C LEU A 59 5.05 6.64 -10.73
N ALA A 60 4.19 5.80 -10.15
CA ALA A 60 4.61 4.60 -9.43
C ALA A 60 5.21 3.53 -10.36
N ALA A 61 4.79 3.47 -11.63
CA ALA A 61 5.25 2.49 -12.61
C ALA A 61 6.75 2.62 -12.96
N ASN A 62 7.39 3.75 -12.62
CA ASN A 62 8.84 3.91 -12.77
C ASN A 62 9.64 2.82 -12.03
N ALA A 63 9.23 2.47 -10.81
CA ALA A 63 9.89 1.45 -10.00
C ALA A 63 9.82 0.04 -10.64
N PRO A 64 8.66 -0.51 -11.04
CA PRO A 64 8.61 -1.81 -11.71
C PRO A 64 9.29 -1.81 -13.08
N ILE A 65 9.23 -0.71 -13.85
CA ILE A 65 9.96 -0.60 -15.13
C ILE A 65 11.47 -0.75 -14.90
N LEU A 66 12.03 -0.07 -13.89
CA LEU A 66 13.44 -0.19 -13.54
C LEU A 66 13.78 -1.57 -12.98
N PHE A 67 12.94 -2.11 -12.11
CA PHE A 67 13.14 -3.43 -11.50
C PHE A 67 13.22 -4.57 -12.53
N ILE A 68 12.40 -4.51 -13.59
CA ILE A 68 12.38 -5.54 -14.63
C ILE A 68 13.60 -5.43 -15.56
N ASN A 69 14.04 -4.21 -15.87
CA ASN A 69 14.96 -3.97 -16.98
C ASN A 69 16.40 -3.59 -16.55
N SER A 70 16.62 -3.24 -15.28
CA SER A 70 17.92 -2.90 -14.72
C SER A 70 18.30 -3.91 -13.62
N SER A 71 19.34 -4.71 -13.89
CA SER A 71 19.90 -5.67 -12.92
C SER A 71 20.35 -4.97 -11.65
N ASP A 72 21.02 -3.84 -11.81
CA ASP A 72 21.69 -3.12 -10.72
C ASP A 72 20.63 -2.47 -9.82
N TYR A 73 19.59 -1.88 -10.42
CA TYR A 73 18.45 -1.36 -9.68
C TYR A 73 17.72 -2.48 -8.93
N ARG A 74 17.49 -3.62 -9.58
CA ARG A 74 16.82 -4.78 -8.98
C ARG A 74 17.57 -5.29 -7.76
N GLU A 75 18.89 -5.40 -7.86
CA GLU A 75 19.75 -5.86 -6.76
C GLU A 75 19.74 -4.87 -5.60
N ALA A 76 19.90 -3.58 -5.88
CA ALA A 76 19.80 -2.52 -4.87
C ALA A 76 18.43 -2.53 -4.18
N TYR A 77 17.34 -2.63 -4.94
CA TYR A 77 15.98 -2.69 -4.40
C TYR A 77 15.79 -3.87 -3.45
N LEU A 78 16.21 -5.08 -3.84
CA LEU A 78 16.07 -6.27 -2.99
C LEU A 78 16.89 -6.17 -1.70
N LYS A 79 18.07 -5.53 -1.75
CA LYS A 79 18.89 -5.27 -0.57
C LYS A 79 18.16 -4.36 0.42
N GLU A 80 17.65 -3.22 -0.04
CA GLU A 80 16.92 -2.27 0.79
C GLU A 80 15.60 -2.85 1.31
N PHE A 81 14.85 -3.56 0.45
CA PHE A 81 13.60 -4.22 0.84
C PHE A 81 13.83 -5.25 1.96
N ASN A 82 14.94 -6.00 1.91
CA ASN A 82 15.30 -6.94 2.96
C ASN A 82 15.66 -6.25 4.29
N LEU A 83 16.25 -5.05 4.26
CA LEU A 83 16.49 -4.25 5.48
C LEU A 83 15.17 -3.82 6.11
N ILE A 84 14.26 -3.27 5.30
CA ILE A 84 12.92 -2.87 5.73
C ILE A 84 12.16 -4.08 6.32
N LYS A 85 12.20 -5.22 5.63
CA LYS A 85 11.57 -6.47 6.10
C LYS A 85 12.12 -6.93 7.44
N LYS A 86 13.44 -6.85 7.65
CA LYS A 86 14.07 -7.18 8.93
C LYS A 86 13.64 -6.22 10.04
N PHE A 87 13.53 -4.92 9.75
CA PHE A 87 13.05 -3.91 10.69
C PHE A 87 11.62 -4.24 11.17
N PHE A 88 10.68 -4.48 10.26
CA PHE A 88 9.32 -4.86 10.63
C PHE A 88 9.27 -6.19 11.38
N LYS A 89 10.02 -7.21 10.94
CA LYS A 89 10.08 -8.49 11.65
C LYS A 89 10.52 -8.31 13.11
N LYS A 90 11.48 -7.42 13.38
CA LYS A 90 11.94 -7.11 14.75
C LYS A 90 10.83 -6.46 15.60
N ILE A 91 10.03 -5.58 15.01
CA ILE A 91 8.91 -4.93 15.70
C ILE A 91 7.83 -5.96 16.08
N PHE A 92 7.44 -6.82 15.14
CA PHE A 92 6.32 -7.74 15.35
C PHE A 92 6.68 -9.03 16.11
N ASN A 93 7.93 -9.51 16.05
CA ASN A 93 8.32 -10.75 16.72
C ASN A 93 8.68 -10.59 18.20
N ASN A 94 8.78 -9.37 18.74
CA ASN A 94 9.04 -9.14 20.16
C ASN A 94 7.76 -9.20 21.04
N SER A 95 6.62 -9.57 20.46
CA SER A 95 5.32 -9.67 21.16
C SER A 95 4.95 -11.11 21.54
N THR A 96 5.94 -11.95 21.88
CA THR A 96 5.67 -13.19 22.63
C THR A 96 5.97 -12.91 24.09
N THR A 97 5.00 -12.34 24.82
CA THR A 97 5.02 -12.43 26.27
C THR A 97 5.01 -13.93 26.62
N PRO A 98 5.98 -14.44 27.40
CA PRO A 98 5.93 -15.82 27.84
C PRO A 98 4.63 -15.99 28.64
N ILE A 99 3.77 -16.90 28.18
CA ILE A 99 2.61 -17.33 28.97
C ILE A 99 3.22 -17.97 30.22
N LEU A 100 3.22 -17.24 31.33
CA LEU A 100 3.45 -17.82 32.64
C LEU A 100 2.26 -18.76 32.89
N VAL A 101 2.46 -20.04 32.58
CA VAL A 101 1.52 -21.09 32.98
C VAL A 101 1.61 -21.16 34.50
N VAL A 102 0.73 -20.42 35.19
CA VAL A 102 0.55 -20.55 36.63
C VAL A 102 0.03 -21.98 36.87
N PRO A 103 0.75 -22.83 37.62
CA PRO A 103 0.26 -24.15 37.95
C PRO A 103 -1.04 -24.01 38.73
N ARG A 104 -2.16 -24.51 38.17
CA ARG A 104 -3.43 -24.59 38.88
C ARG A 104 -3.25 -25.59 40.02
N VAL A 105 -3.12 -25.10 41.26
CA VAL A 105 -3.20 -25.95 42.44
C VAL A 105 -4.62 -26.49 42.52
N ILE A 106 -4.80 -27.78 42.22
CA ILE A 106 -6.08 -28.48 42.36
C ILE A 106 -6.25 -28.80 43.85
N ASN A 107 -7.24 -28.17 44.49
CA ASN A 107 -7.58 -28.42 45.88
C ASN A 107 -8.65 -29.53 45.96
N ASN A 108 -8.27 -30.74 46.37
CA ASN A 108 -9.09 -31.96 46.32
C ASN A 108 -10.22 -32.07 47.37
N ASN A 109 -10.53 -30.99 48.10
CA ASN A 109 -11.37 -31.08 49.31
C ASN A 109 -12.88 -30.88 49.08
N GLN A 110 -13.38 -30.90 47.83
CA GLN A 110 -14.81 -30.66 47.55
C GLN A 110 -15.60 -31.89 47.07
N LEU A 111 -15.05 -33.10 47.11
CA LEU A 111 -15.72 -34.30 46.55
C LEU A 111 -16.76 -34.98 47.47
N ASN A 112 -16.90 -34.58 48.74
CA ASN A 112 -17.78 -35.29 49.69
C ASN A 112 -18.80 -34.35 50.34
N GLN A 113 -19.86 -33.99 49.60
CA GLN A 113 -21.14 -33.59 50.20
C GLN A 113 -22.26 -33.84 49.18
N VAL A 114 -22.75 -35.08 49.15
CA VAL A 114 -24.07 -35.40 48.58
C VAL A 114 -24.96 -35.71 49.78
N THR A 115 -25.88 -34.80 50.10
CA THR A 115 -26.91 -35.02 51.11
C THR A 115 -28.02 -35.92 50.54
N PRO A 116 -28.54 -36.89 51.30
CA PRO A 116 -29.64 -37.73 50.85
C PRO A 116 -30.96 -36.96 50.91
N ILE A 117 -31.80 -37.16 49.90
CA ILE A 117 -33.16 -36.61 49.82
C ILE A 117 -34.07 -37.55 50.62
N SER A 118 -34.66 -37.05 51.71
CA SER A 118 -35.73 -37.76 52.44
C SER A 118 -37.08 -37.46 51.79
N SER A 119 -37.81 -38.52 51.43
CA SER A 119 -39.21 -38.55 51.00
C SER A 119 -40.20 -38.23 52.13
#